data_AF-A0A9X4KIL7-F1
#
_entry.id   AF-A0A9X4KIL7-F1
#
_cell.length_a   1.000
_cell.length_b   1.000
_cell.length_c   1.000
_cell.angle_alpha   90.00
_cell.angle_beta   90.00
_cell.angle_gamma   90.00
#
_symmetry.space_group_name_H-M   'P 1'
#
loop_
_entity.id
_entity.type
_entity.pdbx_description
1 polymer ?
#
loop_
_entity_poly.entity_id
_entity_poly.type
_entity_poly.pdbx_seq_one_letter_code
_entity_poly.pdbx_strand_id
1 'polypeptide(L)'
;MGKSKSPFYEKLKYFSKRERHADGWSEVSPASRDWEDVYRRRWQHDKVVRSTHGVNCTGSCSWQIFVKDGIVTWENQATDYPSTGPDMPEFEPRGCPRGASFSWYLYSPLRVKYPYVRGVLLELWREALKREGDPVKAWASIAENPEQAERYKSARGRGGTRAGFVGGDHADRRSLDDSYDQALRA
;
A
#
# COMPACT_ATOMS: atom_id res chain seq x y z
N MET A 1 -21.33 20.06 19.34
CA MET A 1 -19.95 20.19 19.84
C MET A 1 -19.99 20.80 21.24
N GLY A 2 -19.80 19.99 22.28
CA GLY A 2 -19.74 20.52 23.66
C GLY A 2 -18.49 21.40 23.82
N LYS A 3 -18.63 22.55 24.50
CA LYS A 3 -17.51 23.48 24.73
C LYS A 3 -16.36 22.72 25.40
N SER A 4 -15.19 22.69 24.75
CA SER A 4 -13.95 22.20 25.34
C SER A 4 -13.70 22.96 26.65
N LYS A 5 -13.68 22.24 27.78
CA LYS A 5 -13.38 22.84 29.08
C LYS A 5 -11.91 23.26 29.08
N SER A 6 -11.62 24.48 29.53
CA SER A 6 -10.24 24.96 29.61
C SER A 6 -9.39 23.99 30.45
N PRO A 7 -8.17 23.63 29.99
CA PRO A 7 -7.24 22.77 30.74
C PRO A 7 -6.96 23.26 32.17
N PHE A 8 -7.17 24.56 32.42
CA PHE A 8 -7.08 25.16 33.74
C PHE A 8 -8.13 24.64 34.72
N TYR A 9 -9.42 24.56 34.31
CA TYR A 9 -10.49 24.09 35.19
C TYR A 9 -10.39 22.59 35.49
N GLU A 10 -9.83 21.80 34.56
CA GLU A 10 -9.53 20.40 34.80
C GLU A 10 -8.49 20.22 35.92
N LYS A 11 -7.48 21.11 36.01
CA LYS A 11 -6.49 21.08 37.10
C LYS A 11 -7.10 21.38 38.47
N LEU A 12 -8.15 22.20 38.56
CA LEU A 12 -8.83 22.50 39.82
C LEU A 12 -9.55 21.28 40.42
N LYS A 13 -9.88 20.26 39.61
CA LYS A 13 -10.39 18.96 40.09
C LYS A 13 -9.36 18.21 40.94
N TYR A 14 -8.11 18.66 41.02
CA TYR A 14 -7.16 18.10 41.98
C TYR A 14 -7.70 18.14 43.41
N PHE A 15 -8.40 19.22 43.78
CA PHE A 15 -8.92 19.45 45.13
C PHE A 15 -10.30 18.81 45.41
N SER A 16 -10.92 18.11 44.46
CA SER A 16 -12.21 17.46 44.70
C SER A 16 -12.07 16.19 45.55
N LYS A 17 -13.08 15.88 46.37
CA LYS A 17 -13.15 14.63 47.13
C LYS A 17 -13.06 13.42 46.19
N ARG A 18 -12.20 12.46 46.53
CA ARG A 18 -11.95 11.24 45.74
C ARG A 18 -12.41 10.00 46.49
N GLU A 19 -13.00 9.05 45.76
CA GLU A 19 -13.37 7.74 46.28
C GLU A 19 -12.13 6.85 46.34
N ARG A 20 -11.89 6.27 47.52
CA ARG A 20 -10.73 5.42 47.79
C ARG A 20 -11.20 4.01 48.10
N HIS A 21 -10.47 3.03 47.59
CA HIS A 21 -10.75 1.61 47.79
C HIS A 21 -9.53 0.92 48.39
N ALA A 22 -9.73 -0.32 48.84
CA ALA A 22 -8.70 -1.18 49.43
C ALA A 22 -7.86 -0.42 50.47
N ASP A 23 -8.48 0.00 51.58
CA ASP A 23 -7.79 0.72 52.68
C ASP A 23 -6.94 1.94 52.25
N GLY A 24 -7.26 2.55 51.11
CA GLY A 24 -6.55 3.72 50.57
C GLY A 24 -5.43 3.41 49.59
N TRP A 25 -5.23 2.16 49.18
CA TRP A 25 -4.24 1.77 48.16
C TRP A 25 -4.61 2.22 46.73
N SER A 26 -5.89 2.44 46.45
CA SER A 26 -6.34 2.88 45.14
C SER A 26 -7.41 3.97 45.24
N GLU A 27 -7.51 4.75 44.17
CA GLU A 27 -8.40 5.90 44.09
C GLU A 27 -8.97 6.02 42.68
N VAL A 28 -10.27 6.33 42.59
CA VAL A 28 -10.91 6.61 41.30
C VAL A 28 -10.60 8.05 40.88
N SER A 29 -9.93 8.20 39.73
CA SER A 29 -9.57 9.51 39.19
C SER A 29 -10.76 10.18 38.49
N PRO A 30 -11.12 11.43 38.84
CA PRO A 30 -12.16 12.20 38.16
C PRO A 30 -11.63 12.95 36.92
N ALA A 31 -10.36 12.75 36.55
CA ALA A 31 -9.72 13.41 35.42
C ALA A 31 -10.36 12.96 34.09
N SER A 32 -10.42 13.88 33.12
CA SER A 32 -10.90 13.55 31.78
C SER A 32 -10.00 12.51 31.10
N ARG A 33 -10.62 11.60 30.34
CA ARG A 33 -9.99 10.59 29.47
C ARG A 33 -10.16 10.91 27.98
N ASP A 34 -10.49 12.16 27.64
CA ASP A 34 -10.73 12.59 26.25
C ASP A 34 -9.52 12.36 25.32
N TRP A 35 -8.30 12.32 25.89
CA TRP A 35 -7.08 12.02 25.14
C TRP A 35 -7.10 10.64 24.47
N GLU A 36 -7.90 9.69 24.97
CA GLU A 36 -8.07 8.36 24.38
C GLU A 36 -8.70 8.41 22.98
N ASP A 37 -9.38 9.50 22.64
CA ASP A 37 -9.93 9.69 21.29
C ASP A 37 -8.83 9.73 20.23
N VAL A 38 -7.58 10.02 20.58
CA VAL A 38 -6.45 9.90 19.65
C VAL A 38 -6.33 8.48 19.10
N TYR A 39 -6.41 7.46 19.96
CA TYR A 39 -6.35 6.06 19.54
C TYR A 39 -7.65 5.61 18.87
N ARG A 40 -8.82 6.07 19.35
CA ARG A 40 -10.11 5.78 18.71
C ARG A 40 -10.13 6.29 17.27
N ARG A 41 -9.71 7.53 17.05
CA ARG A 41 -9.61 8.14 15.71
C ARG A 41 -8.55 7.46 14.84
N ARG A 42 -7.46 6.94 15.42
CA ARG A 42 -6.47 6.15 14.67
C ARG A 42 -7.07 4.86 14.12
N TRP A 43 -7.88 4.16 14.92
CA TRP A 43 -8.52 2.89 14.54
C TRP A 43 -9.68 3.05 13.55
N GLN A 44 -10.44 4.14 13.66
CA GLN A 44 -11.49 4.50 12.70
C GLN A 44 -10.93 4.60 11.28
N HIS A 45 -11.74 4.19 10.30
CA HIS A 45 -11.39 4.10 8.89
C HIS A 45 -12.62 4.42 8.04
N ASP A 46 -12.41 4.70 6.77
CA ASP A 46 -13.46 5.15 5.85
C ASP A 46 -14.23 3.96 5.29
N LYS A 47 -13.50 2.91 4.89
CA LYS A 47 -14.06 1.67 4.35
C LYS A 47 -13.13 0.48 4.54
N VAL A 48 -13.71 -0.69 4.36
CA VAL A 48 -13.01 -1.97 4.34
C VAL A 48 -13.28 -2.64 2.99
N VAL A 49 -12.22 -3.03 2.28
CA VAL A 49 -12.30 -3.71 0.98
C VAL A 49 -11.81 -5.15 1.13
N ARG A 50 -12.53 -6.11 0.54
CA ARG A 50 -12.08 -7.51 0.53
C ARG A 50 -11.02 -7.72 -0.54
N SER A 51 -9.91 -8.33 -0.17
CA SER A 51 -8.87 -8.74 -1.11
C SER A 51 -8.13 -10.00 -0.65
N THR A 52 -7.10 -10.40 -1.40
CA THR A 52 -6.21 -11.54 -1.14
C THR A 52 -4.80 -11.24 -1.65
N HIS A 53 -3.82 -12.05 -1.27
CA HIS A 53 -2.45 -11.92 -1.75
C HIS A 53 -2.18 -12.89 -2.90
N GLY A 54 -1.96 -12.35 -4.10
CA GLY A 54 -1.60 -13.10 -5.32
C GLY A 54 -0.15 -13.59 -5.33
N VAL A 55 0.29 -14.24 -4.25
CA VAL A 55 1.65 -14.78 -4.08
C VAL A 55 1.57 -16.30 -3.95
N ASN A 56 2.58 -17.02 -4.46
CA ASN A 56 2.63 -18.48 -4.43
C ASN A 56 2.97 -19.01 -3.02
N CYS A 57 1.99 -18.99 -2.11
CA CYS A 57 2.18 -19.38 -0.70
C CYS A 57 1.21 -20.44 -0.19
N THR A 58 0.34 -20.99 -1.08
CA THR A 58 -0.78 -21.91 -0.77
C THR A 58 -1.83 -21.40 0.22
N GLY A 59 -1.62 -20.21 0.80
CA GLY A 59 -2.50 -19.65 1.81
C GLY A 59 -3.87 -19.28 1.27
N SER A 60 -3.95 -18.55 0.16
CA SER A 60 -5.23 -18.03 -0.39
C SER A 60 -6.13 -17.35 0.67
N CYS A 61 -5.50 -16.69 1.65
CA CYS A 61 -6.20 -16.07 2.77
C CYS A 61 -6.94 -14.81 2.30
N SER A 62 -8.21 -14.67 2.66
CA SER A 62 -8.99 -13.45 2.49
C SER A 62 -8.66 -12.44 3.59
N TRP A 63 -8.51 -11.17 3.20
CA TRP A 63 -8.16 -10.06 4.06
C TRP A 63 -9.17 -8.91 3.94
N GLN A 64 -9.33 -8.19 5.04
CA GLN A 64 -9.97 -6.90 5.15
C GLN A 64 -8.92 -5.81 5.01
N ILE A 65 -8.96 -5.07 3.90
CA ILE A 65 -8.05 -3.96 3.61
C ILE A 65 -8.69 -2.67 4.12
N PHE A 66 -8.04 -2.01 5.07
CA PHE A 66 -8.55 -0.79 5.69
C PHE A 66 -8.07 0.44 4.91
N VAL A 67 -9.02 1.26 4.48
CA VAL A 67 -8.77 2.56 3.83
C VAL A 67 -9.14 3.67 4.79
N LYS A 68 -8.24 4.63 4.97
CA LYS A 68 -8.45 5.81 5.82
C LYS A 68 -7.83 7.03 5.15
N ASP A 69 -8.53 8.15 5.13
CA ASP A 69 -8.14 9.38 4.45
C ASP A 69 -7.79 9.11 2.98
N GLY A 70 -8.53 8.21 2.33
CA GLY A 70 -8.34 7.83 0.93
C GLY A 70 -7.10 6.98 0.62
N ILE A 71 -6.34 6.54 1.63
CA ILE A 71 -5.16 5.67 1.46
C ILE A 71 -5.33 4.33 2.17
N VAL A 72 -4.71 3.28 1.65
CA VAL A 72 -4.64 1.99 2.34
C VAL A 72 -3.70 2.09 3.53
N THR A 73 -4.16 1.72 4.73
CA THR A 73 -3.36 1.91 5.96
C THR A 73 -2.86 0.62 6.59
N TRP A 74 -3.70 -0.41 6.69
CA TRP A 74 -3.34 -1.73 7.21
C TRP A 74 -4.33 -2.79 6.72
N GLU A 75 -4.09 -4.04 7.07
CA GLU A 75 -4.95 -5.18 6.74
C GLU A 75 -5.10 -6.11 7.94
N ASN A 76 -6.29 -6.67 8.13
CA ASN A 76 -6.54 -7.78 9.07
C ASN A 76 -7.17 -8.94 8.31
N GLN A 77 -7.06 -10.14 8.86
CA GLN A 77 -7.71 -11.30 8.26
C GLN A 77 -9.24 -11.14 8.26
N ALA A 78 -9.88 -11.57 7.18
CA ALA A 78 -11.31 -11.81 7.20
C ALA A 78 -11.60 -13.14 7.89
N THR A 79 -12.71 -13.22 8.62
CA THR A 79 -13.07 -14.41 9.43
C THR A 79 -14.38 -15.07 8.99
N ASP A 80 -14.98 -14.61 7.90
CA ASP A 80 -16.29 -15.01 7.41
C ASP A 80 -16.22 -16.05 6.28
N TYR A 81 -15.28 -16.99 6.37
CA TYR A 81 -15.30 -18.16 5.49
C TYR A 81 -16.57 -18.98 5.76
N PRO A 82 -17.12 -19.69 4.75
CA PRO A 82 -18.18 -20.65 5.00
C PRO A 82 -17.75 -21.67 6.06
N SER A 83 -18.68 -22.01 6.96
CA SER A 83 -18.40 -22.93 8.08
C SER A 83 -18.01 -24.32 7.58
N THR A 84 -17.07 -24.95 8.28
CA THR A 84 -16.67 -26.35 8.02
C THR A 84 -17.65 -27.38 8.59
N GLY A 85 -18.65 -26.95 9.37
CA GLY A 85 -19.61 -27.79 10.08
C GLY A 85 -19.27 -27.99 11.56
N PRO A 86 -20.16 -28.60 12.36
CA PRO A 86 -20.02 -28.66 13.82
C PRO A 86 -18.89 -29.57 14.30
N ASP A 87 -18.46 -30.53 13.49
CA ASP A 87 -17.48 -31.56 13.88
C ASP A 87 -16.03 -31.20 13.53
N MET A 88 -15.78 -30.02 12.94
CA MET A 88 -14.47 -29.57 12.50
C MET A 88 -14.22 -28.13 12.95
N PRO A 89 -12.96 -27.74 13.23
CA PRO A 89 -12.63 -26.36 13.49
C PRO A 89 -12.80 -25.51 12.23
N GLU A 90 -13.05 -24.21 12.44
CA GLU A 90 -13.17 -23.23 11.37
C GLU A 90 -11.82 -22.88 10.73
N PHE A 91 -11.86 -22.36 9.51
CA PHE A 91 -10.65 -21.90 8.81
C PHE A 91 -10.14 -20.55 9.30
N GLU A 92 -11.01 -19.73 9.88
CA GLU A 92 -10.65 -18.41 10.35
C GLU A 92 -9.59 -18.47 11.47
N PRO A 93 -8.69 -17.49 11.56
CA PRO A 93 -8.55 -16.31 10.68
C PRO A 93 -7.65 -16.58 9.46
N ARG A 94 -7.00 -17.75 9.34
CA ARG A 94 -5.84 -17.95 8.44
C ARG A 94 -4.80 -16.81 8.63
N GLY A 95 -4.18 -16.37 7.53
CA GLY A 95 -3.19 -15.29 7.52
C GLY A 95 -1.79 -15.73 7.92
N CYS A 96 -0.82 -14.84 7.70
CA CYS A 96 0.58 -15.06 8.09
C CYS A 96 1.30 -13.70 8.25
N PRO A 97 2.47 -13.63 8.91
CA PRO A 97 3.17 -12.36 9.12
C PRO A 97 3.62 -11.69 7.82
N ARG A 98 3.81 -12.45 6.73
CA ARG A 98 4.14 -11.90 5.41
C ARG A 98 2.92 -11.20 4.79
N GLY A 99 1.73 -11.76 4.98
CA GLY A 99 0.49 -11.13 4.53
C GLY A 99 0.16 -9.86 5.33
N ALA A 100 0.34 -9.89 6.65
CA ALA A 100 0.06 -8.74 7.52
C ALA A 100 0.95 -7.50 7.29
N SER A 101 1.98 -7.62 6.45
CA SER A 101 2.91 -6.53 6.10
C SER A 101 2.80 -6.09 4.64
N PHE A 102 1.85 -6.60 3.87
CA PHE A 102 1.78 -6.36 2.42
C PHE A 102 1.44 -4.90 2.07
N SER A 103 0.57 -4.27 2.87
CA SER A 103 0.22 -2.85 2.80
C SER A 103 1.42 -1.90 2.76
N TRP A 104 2.57 -2.29 3.31
CA TRP A 104 3.82 -1.53 3.21
C TRP A 104 4.24 -1.25 1.76
N TYR A 105 4.07 -2.22 0.85
CA TYR A 105 4.53 -2.10 -0.54
C TYR A 105 3.83 -1.02 -1.36
N LEU A 106 2.64 -0.54 -0.95
CA LEU A 106 1.89 0.43 -1.73
C LEU A 106 2.62 1.76 -1.87
N TYR A 107 3.28 2.19 -0.80
CA TYR A 107 3.94 3.50 -0.71
C TYR A 107 5.42 3.40 -0.33
N SER A 108 5.97 2.19 -0.27
CA SER A 108 7.39 1.97 0.05
C SER A 108 8.32 2.56 -1.01
N PRO A 109 9.59 2.85 -0.66
CA PRO A 109 10.59 3.29 -1.63
C PRO A 109 10.89 2.26 -2.73
N LEU A 110 10.42 1.01 -2.58
CA LEU A 110 10.59 -0.05 -3.58
C LEU A 110 9.46 -0.09 -4.61
N ARG A 111 8.40 0.73 -4.45
CA ARG A 111 7.28 0.75 -5.38
C ARG A 111 7.72 1.21 -6.76
N VAL A 112 7.57 0.34 -7.76
CA VAL A 112 7.70 0.71 -9.17
C VAL A 112 6.50 1.59 -9.55
N LYS A 113 6.76 2.87 -9.85
CA LYS A 113 5.73 3.88 -10.18
C LYS A 113 5.54 4.07 -11.68
N TYR A 114 6.58 3.80 -12.45
CA TYR A 114 6.61 4.05 -13.89
C TYR A 114 7.15 2.84 -14.63
N PRO A 115 6.84 2.69 -15.92
CA PRO A 115 7.57 1.78 -16.80
C PRO A 115 9.02 2.27 -16.95
N TYR A 116 9.97 1.35 -16.75
CA TYR A 116 11.40 1.63 -16.83
C TYR A 116 12.04 0.84 -17.96
N VAL A 117 12.93 1.50 -18.71
CA VAL A 117 13.75 0.89 -19.75
C VAL A 117 15.21 1.18 -19.46
N ARG A 118 16.13 0.29 -19.89
CA ARG A 118 17.57 0.58 -19.79
C ARG A 118 17.89 1.80 -20.66
N GLY A 119 18.55 2.81 -20.11
CA GLY A 119 18.82 4.08 -20.81
C GLY A 119 19.51 3.88 -22.17
N VAL A 120 20.51 3.01 -22.23
CA VAL A 120 21.22 2.64 -23.47
C VAL A 120 20.27 2.06 -24.51
N LEU A 121 19.35 1.18 -24.11
CA LEU A 121 18.36 0.61 -25.03
C LEU A 121 17.36 1.67 -25.50
N LEU A 122 16.94 2.56 -24.59
CA LEU A 122 16.00 3.63 -24.91
C LEU A 122 16.57 4.64 -25.91
N GLU A 123 17.87 4.93 -25.83
CA GLU A 123 18.58 5.78 -26.79
C GLU A 123 18.63 5.13 -28.18
N LEU A 124 19.13 3.88 -28.26
CA LEU A 124 19.16 3.10 -29.51
C LEU A 124 17.77 3.01 -30.15
N TRP A 125 16.75 2.74 -29.33
CA TRP A 125 15.37 2.63 -29.78
C TRP A 125 14.85 3.94 -30.39
N ARG A 126 15.06 5.07 -29.72
CA ARG A 126 14.61 6.38 -30.22
C ARG A 126 15.31 6.79 -31.51
N GLU A 127 16.58 6.45 -31.66
CA GLU A 127 17.35 6.70 -32.89
C GLU A 127 16.87 5.82 -34.04
N ALA A 128 16.71 4.51 -33.81
CA ALA A 128 16.24 3.58 -34.82
C ALA A 128 14.80 3.90 -35.26
N LEU A 129 13.90 4.24 -34.33
CA LEU A 129 12.53 4.59 -34.65
C LEU A 129 12.44 5.87 -35.49
N LYS A 130 13.30 6.87 -35.22
CA LYS A 130 13.41 8.07 -36.05
C LYS A 130 13.94 7.78 -37.46
N ARG A 131 14.84 6.81 -37.61
CA ARG A 131 15.44 6.44 -38.89
C ARG A 131 14.50 5.59 -39.75
N GLU A 132 13.90 4.55 -39.17
CA GLU A 132 13.12 3.56 -39.91
C GLU A 132 11.63 3.95 -40.05
N GLY A 133 11.09 4.72 -39.09
CA GLY A 133 9.66 5.07 -39.01
C GLY A 133 8.73 3.90 -38.64
N ASP A 134 9.15 2.65 -38.88
CA ASP A 134 8.44 1.42 -38.52
C ASP A 134 9.08 0.77 -37.28
N PRO A 135 8.30 0.46 -36.22
CA PRO A 135 8.83 -0.08 -34.97
C PRO A 135 9.40 -1.50 -35.09
N VAL A 136 8.89 -2.33 -36.01
CA VAL A 136 9.40 -3.69 -36.23
C VAL A 136 10.75 -3.62 -36.94
N LYS A 137 10.88 -2.78 -37.98
CA LYS A 137 12.15 -2.52 -38.66
C LYS A 137 13.17 -1.84 -37.73
N ALA A 138 12.73 -0.89 -36.92
CA ALA A 138 13.58 -0.25 -35.90
C ALA A 138 14.15 -1.28 -34.93
N TRP A 139 13.31 -2.20 -34.43
CA TRP A 139 13.76 -3.28 -33.54
C TRP A 139 14.73 -4.23 -34.25
N ALA A 140 14.41 -4.66 -35.48
CA ALA A 140 15.29 -5.52 -36.28
C ALA A 140 16.67 -4.89 -36.44
N SER A 141 16.73 -3.59 -36.77
CA SER A 141 18.00 -2.86 -36.95
C SER A 141 18.89 -2.81 -35.71
N ILE A 142 18.30 -2.95 -34.50
CA ILE A 142 19.03 -2.99 -33.23
C ILE A 142 19.38 -4.43 -32.84
N ALA A 143 18.40 -5.33 -32.90
CA ALA A 143 18.51 -6.69 -32.40
C ALA A 143 19.42 -7.57 -33.28
N GLU A 144 19.44 -7.32 -34.59
CA GLU A 144 20.26 -8.04 -35.58
C GLU A 144 21.66 -7.45 -35.71
N ASN A 145 21.93 -6.26 -35.15
CA ASN A 145 23.27 -5.66 -35.08
C ASN A 145 24.04 -6.20 -33.84
N PRO A 146 25.12 -6.99 -34.02
CA PRO A 146 25.82 -7.60 -32.89
C PRO A 146 26.39 -6.59 -31.88
N GLU A 147 26.92 -5.46 -32.37
CA GLU A 147 27.52 -4.42 -31.54
C GLU A 147 26.46 -3.71 -30.69
N GLN A 148 25.34 -3.32 -31.30
CA GLN A 148 24.23 -2.69 -30.58
C GLN A 148 23.58 -3.67 -29.59
N ALA A 149 23.45 -4.94 -29.98
CA ALA A 149 22.93 -5.99 -29.13
C ALA A 149 23.81 -6.23 -27.89
N GLU A 150 25.12 -6.32 -28.06
CA GLU A 150 26.07 -6.42 -26.96
C GLU A 150 25.98 -5.21 -26.03
N ARG A 151 25.87 -4.00 -26.59
CA ARG A 151 25.82 -2.74 -25.84
C ARG A 151 24.67 -2.71 -24.82
N TYR A 152 23.45 -3.08 -25.19
CA TYR A 152 22.33 -3.07 -24.23
C TYR A 152 22.26 -4.34 -23.36
N LYS A 153 22.73 -5.49 -23.85
CA LYS A 153 22.73 -6.75 -23.08
C LYS A 153 23.77 -6.73 -21.95
N SER A 154 24.97 -6.19 -22.20
CA SER A 154 26.03 -6.04 -21.19
C SER A 154 25.67 -5.07 -20.06
N ALA A 155 24.72 -4.15 -20.29
CA ALA A 155 24.20 -3.21 -19.30
C ALA A 155 23.13 -3.81 -18.36
N ARG A 156 22.75 -5.09 -18.50
CA ARG A 156 21.79 -5.75 -17.61
C ARG A 156 22.37 -5.87 -16.19
N GLY A 157 21.57 -5.50 -15.18
CA GLY A 157 22.00 -5.51 -13.78
C GLY A 157 22.97 -4.38 -13.36
N ARG A 158 23.31 -3.44 -14.26
CA ARG A 158 24.32 -2.40 -14.00
C ARG A 158 23.76 -0.98 -13.79
N GLY A 159 22.51 -0.86 -13.34
CA GLY A 159 21.87 0.45 -13.14
C GLY A 159 21.66 1.25 -14.44
N GLY A 160 21.18 2.50 -14.34
CA GLY A 160 20.87 3.33 -15.52
C GLY A 160 19.53 3.01 -16.19
N THR A 161 18.52 2.63 -15.40
CA THR A 161 17.13 2.65 -15.87
C THR A 161 16.64 4.09 -15.99
N ARG A 162 15.80 4.36 -16.99
CA ARG A 162 15.12 5.65 -17.16
C ARG A 162 13.62 5.39 -17.26
N ALA A 163 12.82 6.29 -16.70
CA ALA A 163 11.38 6.27 -16.91
C ALA A 163 11.10 6.58 -18.38
N GLY A 164 10.31 5.73 -19.04
CA GLY A 164 10.01 5.90 -20.45
C GLY A 164 9.38 4.65 -21.06
N PHE A 165 8.62 4.84 -22.14
CA PHE A 165 7.99 3.76 -22.90
C PHE A 165 8.76 3.51 -24.19
N VAL A 166 8.79 2.26 -24.63
CA VAL A 166 9.25 1.89 -25.98
C VAL A 166 8.20 2.27 -27.04
N GLY A 167 6.94 2.47 -26.66
CA GLY A 167 5.83 2.80 -27.57
C GLY A 167 5.66 4.27 -27.99
N GLY A 168 6.61 5.16 -27.71
CA GLY A 168 6.47 6.60 -27.97
C GLY A 168 5.73 7.38 -26.88
N ASP A 169 5.83 8.71 -26.90
CA ASP A 169 5.60 9.58 -25.74
C ASP A 169 4.12 9.81 -25.33
N HIS A 170 3.13 9.26 -26.07
CA HIS A 170 1.73 9.70 -25.90
C HIS A 170 0.66 8.62 -25.62
N ALA A 171 0.88 7.34 -25.90
CA ALA A 171 -0.25 6.39 -25.92
C ALA A 171 -0.61 5.76 -24.56
N ASP A 172 0.33 5.60 -23.62
CA ASP A 172 0.09 4.73 -22.45
C ASP A 172 0.23 5.44 -21.09
N ARG A 173 0.29 6.78 -21.08
CA ARG A 173 0.28 7.56 -19.83
C ARG A 173 -1.11 7.65 -19.20
N ARG A 174 -2.18 7.61 -19.99
CA ARG A 174 -3.57 7.73 -19.49
C ARG A 174 -4.09 6.45 -18.83
N SER A 175 -3.62 5.28 -19.26
CA SER A 175 -4.17 3.99 -18.80
C SER A 175 -3.75 3.61 -17.37
N LEU A 176 -2.57 4.07 -16.92
CA LEU A 176 -2.04 3.72 -15.61
C LEU A 176 -2.65 4.54 -14.47
N ASP A 177 -2.88 5.84 -14.70
CA ASP A 177 -3.52 6.72 -13.71
C ASP A 177 -4.99 6.35 -13.49
N ASP A 178 -5.72 6.00 -14.56
CA ASP A 178 -7.13 5.60 -14.48
C ASP A 178 -7.33 4.27 -13.72
N SER A 179 -6.38 3.33 -13.81
CA SER A 179 -6.45 2.04 -13.10
C SER A 179 -6.28 2.18 -11.59
N TYR A 180 -5.46 3.14 -11.13
CA TYR A 180 -5.23 3.40 -9.73
C TYR A 180 -6.43 4.14 -9.11
N ASP A 181 -7.02 5.06 -9.86
CA ASP A 181 -8.24 5.79 -9.45
C ASP A 181 -9.47 4.88 -9.41
N GLN A 182 -9.61 3.92 -10.33
CA GLN A 182 -10.70 2.93 -10.27
C GLN A 182 -10.59 1.99 -9.06
N ALA A 183 -9.37 1.58 -8.69
CA ALA A 183 -9.16 0.73 -7.52
C ALA A 183 -9.45 1.44 -6.19
N LEU A 184 -9.34 2.78 -6.14
CA LEU A 184 -9.66 3.57 -4.94
C LEU A 184 -11.14 3.98 -4.86
N ARG A 185 -11.87 3.97 -5.99
CA ARG A 185 -13.29 4.36 -6.06
C ARG A 185 -14.29 3.21 -5.82
N ALA A 186 -13.84 1.96 -5.80
CA ALA A 186 -14.63 0.80 -5.32
C ALA A 186 -14.45 0.62 -3.81
#